data_AF-A0A3D2EM84-F1
#
_entry.id   AF-A0A3D2EM84-F1
#
_cell.length_a   1.000
_cell.length_b   1.000
_cell.length_c   1.000
_cell.angle_alpha   90.00
_cell.angle_beta   90.00
_cell.angle_gamma   90.00
#
_symmetry.space_group_name_H-M   'P 1'
#
loop_
_entity.id
_entity.type
_entity.pdbx_description
1 polymer ?
#
loop_
_entity_poly.entity_id
_entity_poly.type
_entity_poly.pdbx_seq_one_letter_code
_entity_poly.pdbx_strand_id
1 'polypeptide(L)' 'ASKKSGLSIDTTFATNLNGIGLSIGLDEDLAWTIGASYSLGSGGLNMYANYSSGKGGGKMGAKMSF' A
#
# COMPACT_ATOMS: atom_id res chain seq x y z
N ALA A 1 -8.95 -21.24 -13.07
CA ALA A 1 -8.15 -20.00 -13.05
C ALA A 1 -6.68 -20.39 -13.10
N SER A 2 -6.03 -20.14 -14.24
CA SER A 2 -4.65 -20.57 -14.47
C SER A 2 -3.70 -19.60 -13.75
N LYS A 3 -3.16 -20.00 -12.60
CA LYS A 3 -1.96 -19.35 -12.06
C LYS A 3 -0.86 -19.56 -13.09
N LYS A 4 -0.36 -18.49 -13.71
CA LYS A 4 0.69 -18.58 -14.72
C LYS A 4 1.98 -19.03 -14.03
N SER A 5 2.21 -20.34 -14.02
CA SER A 5 3.36 -21.01 -13.40
C SER A 5 4.66 -20.46 -13.99
N GLY A 6 5.37 -19.62 -13.22
CA GLY A 6 6.80 -19.37 -13.46
C GLY A 6 7.34 -17.97 -13.19
N LEU A 7 6.51 -16.93 -13.04
CA LEU A 7 7.02 -15.57 -12.80
C LEU A 7 6.10 -14.80 -11.83
N SER A 8 6.45 -14.82 -10.55
CA SER A 8 5.79 -13.99 -9.55
C SER A 8 6.40 -12.59 -9.58
N ILE A 9 5.73 -11.66 -10.26
CA ILE A 9 6.08 -10.24 -10.27
C ILE A 9 5.35 -9.58 -9.11
N ASP A 10 6.06 -9.31 -8.02
CA ASP A 10 5.60 -8.40 -6.96
C ASP A 10 6.63 -7.27 -6.89
N THR A 11 6.22 -6.06 -7.27
CA THR A 11 7.12 -4.90 -7.31
C THR A 11 6.43 -3.74 -6.63
N THR A 12 7.07 -3.21 -5.59
CA THR A 12 6.58 -2.05 -4.85
C THR A 12 7.64 -0.95 -4.85
N PHE A 13 7.24 0.24 -5.28
CA PHE A 13 7.99 1.48 -5.13
C PHE A 13 7.39 2.28 -3.99
N ALA A 14 8.21 2.64 -3.00
CA ALA A 14 7.78 3.46 -1.88
C ALA A 14 8.72 4.66 -1.69
N THR A 15 8.14 5.80 -1.34
CA THR A 15 8.87 7.02 -0.96
C THR A 15 8.28 7.61 0.31
N ASN A 16 9.09 8.34 1.06
CA ASN A 16 8.63 9.04 2.26
C ASN A 16 9.13 10.49 2.22
N LEU A 17 8.19 11.44 2.27
CA LEU A 17 8.48 12.87 2.31
C LEU A 17 7.78 13.48 3.51
N ASN A 18 8.56 14.08 4.42
CA ASN A 18 8.05 14.80 5.59
C ASN A 18 7.03 14.01 6.43
N GLY A 19 7.24 12.71 6.60
CA GLY A 19 6.36 11.83 7.37
C GLY A 19 5.14 11.30 6.59
N ILE A 20 5.00 11.68 5.32
CA ILE A 20 4.01 11.14 4.38
C ILE A 20 4.68 10.03 3.57
N GLY A 21 4.29 8.78 3.82
CA GLY A 21 4.71 7.63 3.02
C GLY A 21 3.76 7.40 1.85
N LEU A 22 4.28 7.30 0.64
CA LEU A 22 3.54 6.94 -0.58
C LEU A 22 4.08 5.61 -1.12
N SER A 23 3.20 4.73 -1.60
CA SER A 23 3.57 3.44 -2.17
C SER A 23 2.78 3.14 -3.43
N ILE A 24 3.41 2.56 -4.43
CA ILE A 24 2.79 2.04 -5.65
C ILE A 24 3.26 0.61 -5.83
N GLY A 25 2.33 -0.33 -5.99
CA GLY A 25 2.59 -1.76 -6.16
C GLY A 25 1.99 -2.29 -7.46
N LEU A 26 2.62 -3.29 -8.04
CA LEU A 26 2.12 -4.12 -9.14
C LEU A 26 2.29 -5.58 -8.74
N ASP A 27 1.23 -6.36 -8.87
CA ASP A 27 1.23 -7.80 -8.55
C ASP A 27 1.24 -8.70 -9.81
N GLU A 28 1.21 -10.01 -9.58
CA GLU A 28 1.33 -11.05 -10.60
C GLU A 28 0.17 -11.03 -11.63
N ASP A 29 -0.97 -10.45 -11.25
CA ASP A 29 -2.16 -10.31 -12.08
C ASP A 29 -2.17 -8.95 -12.82
N LEU A 30 -1.06 -8.21 -12.77
CA LEU A 30 -0.93 -6.81 -13.20
C LEU A 30 -1.94 -5.88 -12.50
N ALA A 31 -2.45 -6.26 -11.34
CA ALA A 31 -3.23 -5.35 -10.53
C ALA A 31 -2.31 -4.36 -9.84
N TRP A 32 -2.69 -3.08 -9.89
CA TRP A 32 -1.96 -2.01 -9.28
C TRP A 32 -2.56 -1.66 -7.92
N THR A 33 -1.70 -1.25 -7.02
CA THR A 33 -2.06 -0.77 -5.69
C THR A 33 -1.41 0.58 -5.45
N ILE A 34 -2.14 1.54 -4.91
CA ILE A 34 -1.58 2.83 -4.46
C ILE A 34 -1.88 2.97 -2.98
N GLY A 35 -0.90 3.41 -2.21
CA GLY A 35 -1.00 3.62 -0.78
C GLY A 35 -0.44 4.98 -0.39
N ALA A 36 -1.05 5.58 0.61
CA ALA A 36 -0.56 6.75 1.31
C ALA A 36 -0.66 6.49 2.81
N SER A 37 0.31 6.98 3.57
CA SER A 37 0.36 6.89 5.02
C SER A 37 0.94 8.16 5.61
N TYR A 38 0.53 8.50 6.82
CA TYR A 38 1.05 9.65 7.54
C TYR A 38 1.20 9.32 9.03
N SER A 39 2.41 9.55 9.55
CA SER A 39 2.71 9.39 10.97
C SER A 39 2.56 10.74 11.68
N LEU A 40 1.58 10.85 12.58
CA LEU A 40 1.29 12.08 13.30
C LEU A 40 2.19 12.20 14.54
N GLY A 41 3.38 12.79 14.34
CA GLY A 41 4.29 13.18 15.40
C GLY A 41 4.84 12.03 16.27
N SER A 42 5.31 12.35 17.46
CA SER A 42 5.88 11.40 18.45
C SER A 42 4.82 10.55 19.18
N GLY A 43 3.52 10.81 18.93
CA GLY A 43 2.40 10.16 19.63
C GLY A 43 1.98 8.80 19.08
N GLY A 44 2.74 8.20 18.16
CA GLY A 44 2.50 6.83 17.68
C GLY A 44 1.28 6.63 16.77
N LEU A 45 0.53 7.68 16.46
CA LEU A 45 -0.65 7.63 15.58
C LEU A 45 -0.23 7.59 14.10
N ASN A 46 -0.65 6.55 13.40
CA ASN A 46 -0.40 6.36 11.98
C ASN A 46 -1.71 6.25 11.21
N MET A 47 -1.93 7.14 10.24
CA MET A 47 -3.06 7.08 9.33
C MET A 47 -2.63 6.46 8.01
N TYR A 48 -3.51 5.71 7.36
CA TYR A 48 -3.24 5.14 6.05
C TYR A 48 -4.49 5.09 5.18
N ALA A 49 -4.27 5.21 3.88
CA ALA A 49 -5.26 4.95 2.84
C ALA A 49 -4.58 4.13 1.74
N ASN A 50 -5.28 3.16 1.17
CA ASN A 50 -4.83 2.42 0.01
C ASN A 50 -6.00 2.15 -0.94
N TYR A 51 -5.66 1.92 -2.19
CA TYR A 51 -6.57 1.47 -3.22
C TYR A 51 -5.89 0.34 -3.99
N SER A 52 -6.62 -0.74 -4.27
CA SER A 52 -6.13 -1.86 -5.06
C SER A 52 -7.11 -2.17 -6.18
N SER A 53 -6.63 -2.19 -7.43
CA SER A 53 -7.45 -2.55 -8.59
C SER A 53 -7.85 -4.03 -8.56
N GLY A 54 -6.99 -4.91 -8.04
CA GLY A 54 -7.25 -6.35 -7.94
C GLY A 54 -8.33 -6.72 -6.90
N LYS A 55 -8.53 -5.85 -5.90
CA LYS A 55 -9.60 -6.01 -4.89
C LYS A 55 -10.83 -5.14 -5.17
N GLY A 56 -10.82 -4.38 -6.27
CA GLY A 56 -11.93 -3.53 -6.70
C GLY A 56 -12.29 -2.42 -5.71
N GLY A 57 -11.36 -1.96 -4.87
CA GLY A 57 -11.71 -1.00 -3.82
C GLY A 57 -10.55 -0.47 -2.98
N GLY A 58 -10.87 0.59 -2.23
CA GLY A 58 -9.96 1.23 -1.30
C GLY A 58 -10.24 0.89 0.16
N LYS A 59 -9.21 1.03 0.99
CA LYS A 59 -9.27 0.90 2.44
C LYS A 59 -8.59 2.10 3.07
N MET A 60 -9.18 2.64 4.14
CA MET A 60 -8.57 3.66 4.96
C MET A 60 -8.66 3.27 6.43
N GLY A 61 -7.69 3.72 7.22
CA GLY A 61 -7.66 3.41 8.64
C GLY A 61 -6.64 4.24 9.39
N ALA A 62 -6.69 4.12 10.71
CA ALA A 62 -5.70 4.69 11.61
C ALA A 62 -5.30 3.64 12.64
N LYS A 63 -4.03 3.64 13.01
CA LYS A 63 -3.45 2.77 14.02
C LYS A 63 -2.75 3.62 15.08
N MET A 64 -3.16 3.46 16.33
CA MET A 64 -2.47 4.02 17.48
C MET A 64 -1.56 2.94 18.08
N SER A 65 -0.31 3.30 18.39
CA SER A 65 0.63 2.43 19.13
C SER A 65 0.94 3.07 20.48
N PHE A 66 0.89 2.27 21.56
CA PHE A 66 1.18 2.69 22.94
C PHE A 66 2.46 2.04 23.46
#